data_AF-A0A7X5DY56-F1
#
_entry.id   AF-A0A7X5DY56-F1
#
_cell.length_a   1.000
_cell.length_b   1.000
_cell.length_c   1.000
_cell.angle_alpha   90.00
_cell.angle_beta   90.00
_cell.angle_gamma   90.00
#
_symmetry.space_group_name_H-M   'P 1'
#
loop_
_entity.id
_entity.type
_entity.pdbx_description
1 polymer ?
#
loop_
_entity_poly.entity_id
_entity_poly.type
_entity_poly.pdbx_seq_one_letter_code
_entity_poly.pdbx_strand_id
1 'polypeptide(L)' 'MNLQPPRELYRQLSFISYYFHWGLEDVLELPHLERERFCREISRINREANSQEKNVFDA' A
#
# COMPACT_ATOMS: atom_id res chain seq x y z
N MET A 1 2.00 22.26 -6.45
CA MET A 1 2.94 21.12 -6.46
C MET A 1 3.18 20.73 -5.01
N ASN A 2 2.60 19.64 -4.54
CA ASN A 2 2.74 19.21 -3.13
C ASN A 2 3.88 18.20 -3.07
N LEU A 3 5.02 18.58 -2.48
CA LEU A 3 6.18 17.71 -2.35
C LEU A 3 5.93 16.73 -1.22
N GLN A 4 5.95 15.43 -1.51
CA GLN A 4 5.91 14.44 -0.45
C GLN A 4 7.19 14.48 0.38
N PRO A 5 7.08 14.37 1.71
CA PRO A 5 8.25 14.13 2.55
C PRO A 5 8.97 12.85 2.11
N PRO A 6 10.32 12.82 2.03
CA PRO A 6 11.07 11.66 1.58
C PRO A 6 10.73 10.36 2.31
N ARG A 7 10.45 10.45 3.63
CA ARG A 7 10.02 9.31 4.45
C ARG A 7 8.72 8.68 3.96
N GLU A 8 7.77 9.49 3.51
CA GLU A 8 6.47 9.00 3.02
C GLU A 8 6.62 8.33 1.67
N LEU A 9 7.50 8.85 0.81
CA LEU A 9 7.81 8.22 -0.47
C LEU A 9 8.35 6.80 -0.28
N TYR A 10 9.42 6.62 0.51
CA TYR A 10 9.99 5.29 0.76
C TYR A 10 8.99 4.30 1.38
N ARG A 11 8.08 4.80 2.22
CA ARG A 11 6.98 3.99 2.76
C ARG A 11 6.05 3.51 1.65
N GLN A 12 5.62 4.40 0.75
CA GLN A 12 4.75 4.02 -0.37
C GLN A 12 5.43 3.03 -1.32
N LEU A 13 6.70 3.28 -1.67
CA LEU A 13 7.46 2.41 -2.56
C LEU A 13 7.59 1.00 -1.99
N SER A 14 8.07 0.89 -0.74
CA SER A 14 8.24 -0.41 -0.08
C SER A 14 6.91 -1.14 0.14
N PHE A 15 5.84 -0.43 0.49
CA PHE A 15 4.53 -1.02 0.70
C PHE A 15 3.95 -1.60 -0.59
N ILE A 16 4.00 -0.85 -1.70
CA ILE A 16 3.48 -1.32 -2.99
C ILE A 16 4.34 -2.49 -3.51
N SER A 17 5.67 -2.36 -3.50
CA SER A 17 6.58 -3.44 -3.92
C SER A 17 6.41 -4.70 -3.09
N TYR A 18 6.11 -4.60 -1.78
CA TYR A 18 5.86 -5.76 -0.94
C TYR A 18 4.63 -6.56 -1.37
N TYR A 19 3.51 -5.89 -1.68
CA TYR A 19 2.24 -6.57 -2.01
C TYR A 19 2.12 -6.98 -3.48
N PHE A 20 2.65 -6.19 -4.41
CA PHE A 20 2.55 -6.50 -5.84
C PHE A 20 3.81 -7.12 -6.43
N HIS A 21 4.90 -7.20 -5.66
CA HIS A 21 6.20 -7.71 -6.11
C HIS A 21 6.79 -6.97 -7.32
N TRP A 22 6.32 -5.74 -7.58
CA TRP A 22 6.88 -4.86 -8.60
C TRP A 22 8.24 -4.32 -8.18
N GLY A 23 9.10 -4.09 -9.17
CA GLY A 23 10.42 -3.51 -8.96
C GLY A 23 10.32 -2.08 -8.42
N LEU A 24 11.40 -1.61 -7.79
CA LEU A 24 11.46 -0.24 -7.27
C LEU A 24 11.27 0.79 -8.39
N GLU A 25 11.83 0.52 -9.56
CA GLU A 25 11.74 1.39 -10.75
C GLU A 25 10.29 1.51 -11.23
N ASP A 26 9.57 0.40 -11.37
CA ASP A 26 8.15 0.37 -11.78
C ASP A 26 7.28 1.22 -10.85
N VAL A 27 7.51 1.13 -9.53
CA VAL A 27 6.71 1.87 -8.54
C VAL A 27 7.11 3.35 -8.47
N LEU A 28 8.37 3.68 -8.76
CA LEU A 28 8.84 5.07 -8.84
C LEU A 28 8.22 5.83 -10.01
N GLU A 29 7.98 5.16 -11.14
CA GLU A 29 7.35 5.74 -12.33
C GLU A 29 5.89 6.15 -12.10
N LEU A 30 5.21 5.54 -11.13
CA LEU A 30 3.84 5.88 -10.80
C LEU A 30 3.71 7.35 -10.36
N PRO A 31 2.69 8.09 -10.82
CA PRO A 31 2.35 9.38 -10.25
C PRO A 31 2.06 9.27 -8.75
N HIS A 32 2.36 10.33 -7.99
CA HIS A 32 2.12 10.36 -6.54
C HIS A 32 0.67 9.97 -6.17
N LEU A 33 -0.32 10.49 -6.89
CA LEU A 33 -1.74 10.18 -6.64
C LEU A 33 -2.09 8.71 -6.91
N GLU A 34 -1.41 8.07 -7.86
CA GLU A 34 -1.60 6.65 -8.15
C GLU A 34 -0.99 5.79 -7.04
N ARG A 35 0.23 6.10 -6.59
CA ARG A 35 0.83 5.42 -5.42
C ARG A 35 -0.08 5.50 -4.21
N GLU A 36 -0.61 6.69 -3.90
CA GLU A 36 -1.56 6.82 -2.80
C GLU A 36 -2.83 5.98 -2.98
N ARG A 37 -3.36 5.91 -4.21
CA ARG A 37 -4.54 5.10 -4.51
C ARG A 37 -4.25 3.62 -4.29
N PHE A 38 -3.11 3.12 -4.75
CA PHE A 38 -2.69 1.74 -4.51
C PHE A 38 -2.52 1.45 -3.01
N CYS A 39 -1.87 2.33 -2.25
CA CYS A 39 -1.75 2.16 -0.79
C CYS A 39 -3.13 2.04 -0.11
N ARG A 40 -4.10 2.89 -0.50
CA ARG A 40 -5.48 2.82 0.03
C ARG A 40 -6.17 1.51 -0.33
N GLU A 41 -6.00 1.06 -1.57
CA GLU A 41 -6.62 -0.16 -2.09
C GLU A 41 -6.05 -1.42 -1.43
N ILE A 42 -4.72 -1.54 -1.35
CA ILE A 42 -4.03 -2.62 -0.64
C ILE A 42 -4.53 -2.68 0.82
N SER A 43 -4.60 -1.53 1.49
CA SER A 43 -5.07 -1.47 2.88
C SER A 43 -6.53 -1.88 3.01
N ARG A 44 -7.38 -1.54 2.03
CA ARG A 44 -8.80 -1.96 2.01
C ARG A 44 -8.92 -3.47 1.84
N ILE A 45 -8.26 -4.04 0.82
CA ILE A 45 -8.26 -5.48 0.55
C ILE A 45 -7.75 -6.25 1.76
N ASN A 46 -6.64 -5.81 2.36
CA ASN A 46 -6.07 -6.48 3.52
C ASN A 46 -6.99 -6.41 4.74
N ARG A 47 -7.68 -5.28 4.96
CA ARG A 47 -8.71 -5.19 6.02
C ARG A 47 -9.89 -6.10 5.73
N GLU A 48 -10.38 -6.15 4.50
CA GLU A 48 -11.49 -7.02 4.11
C GLU A 48 -11.11 -8.49 4.30
N ALA A 49 -9.94 -8.91 3.82
CA ALA A 49 -9.42 -10.27 4.00
C ALA A 49 -9.31 -10.66 5.48
N ASN A 50 -8.69 -9.80 6.31
CA ASN A 50 -8.56 -10.07 7.75
C ASN A 50 -9.88 -9.94 8.52
N SER A 51 -10.85 -9.14 8.03
CA SER A 51 -12.18 -9.05 8.68
C SER A 51 -13.05 -10.27 8.39
N GLN A 52 -12.74 -11.05 7.34
CA GLN A 52 -13.38 -12.35 7.07
C GLN A 52 -12.74 -13.48 7.90
N GLU A 53 -11.51 -13.30 8.40
CA GLU A 53 -10.98 -14.13 9.48
C GLU A 53 -11.66 -13.73 10.80
N LYS A 54 -12.84 -14.30 11.06
CA LYS A 54 -13.37 -14.34 12.44
C LYS A 54 -12.25 -14.88 13.34
N ASN A 55 -11.80 -14.08 14.29
CA ASN A 55 -10.98 -14.58 15.38
C ASN A 55 -11.76 -15.72 16.04
N VAL A 56 -11.18 -16.92 16.00
CA VAL A 56 -11.77 -18.13 16.62
C VAL A 56 -11.84 -17.98 18.15
N PHE A 57 -11.34 -16.87 18.68
CA PHE A 57 -11.29 -16.49 20.09
C PHE A 57 -12.29 -15.38 20.48
N ASP A 58 -13.09 -14.85 19.55
CA ASP A 58 -14.15 -13.87 19.85
C ASP A 58 -15.46 -14.54 20.35
N ALA A 59 -15.33 -15.68 21.05
CA ALA A 59 -16.44 -16.45 21.63
C ALA A 59 -16.64 -16.12 23.12
#